data_AF-A0A7Y6GJF5-F1
#
_entry.id   AF-A0A7Y6GJF5-F1
#
_cell.length_a   1.000
_cell.length_b   1.000
_cell.length_c   1.000
_cell.angle_alpha   90.00
_cell.angle_beta   90.00
_cell.angle_gamma   90.00
#
_symmetry.space_group_name_H-M   'P 1'
#
loop_
_entity.id
_entity.type
_entity.pdbx_description
1 polymer ?
#
loop_
_entity_poly.entity_id
_entity_poly.type
_entity_poly.pdbx_seq_one_letter_code
_entity_poly.pdbx_strand_id
1 'polypeptide(L)'
;MRATVSDSTPAPIRDFIGFEIERREAGTEAWTVVLHQGYDPRAFTAMASVCDVLPADGRTYEYRARSYDAAGNYSPATELRTVTRPVG
;
A
#
# COMPACT_ATOMS: atom_id res chain seq x y z
N MET A 1 6.04 -9.91 -7.45
CA MET A 1 6.86 -8.68 -7.48
C MET A 1 6.86 -8.04 -6.10
N ARG A 2 7.89 -7.24 -5.78
CA ARG A 2 8.00 -6.58 -4.47
C ARG A 2 7.70 -5.10 -4.62
N ALA A 3 6.69 -4.60 -3.91
CA ALA A 3 6.38 -3.18 -3.81
C ALA A 3 6.65 -2.72 -2.38
N THR A 4 7.45 -1.67 -2.21
CA THR A 4 7.68 -1.00 -0.93
C THR A 4 7.04 0.37 -0.99
N VAL A 5 6.20 0.67 0.00
CA VAL A 5 5.51 1.95 0.11
C VAL A 5 5.73 2.49 1.52
N SER A 6 5.88 3.81 1.62
CA SER A 6 6.15 4.53 2.87
C SER A 6 5.16 5.68 3.04
N ASP A 7 4.55 5.82 4.22
CA ASP A 7 3.70 6.96 4.56
C ASP A 7 4.42 7.85 5.60
N SER A 8 4.72 9.09 5.20
CA SER A 8 5.46 10.09 5.98
C SER A 8 4.62 11.32 6.34
N THR A 9 3.29 11.25 6.23
CA THR A 9 2.39 12.37 6.58
C THR A 9 2.66 12.88 8.02
N PRO A 10 2.88 14.20 8.24
CA PRO A 10 3.56 14.68 9.44
C PRO A 10 2.63 14.84 10.67
N ALA A 11 3.09 14.30 11.80
CA ALA A 11 2.95 14.76 13.20
C ALA A 11 1.71 15.63 13.56
N PRO A 12 0.54 15.03 13.87
CA PRO A 12 0.18 14.82 15.29
C PRO A 12 -0.63 13.53 15.60
N ILE A 13 -1.08 12.76 14.60
CA ILE A 13 -1.94 11.59 14.81
C ILE A 13 -1.07 10.34 14.95
N ARG A 14 -0.55 10.07 16.14
CA ARG A 14 0.17 8.82 16.47
C ARG A 14 -0.78 7.63 16.73
N ASP A 15 -2.05 7.71 16.31
CA ASP A 15 -3.05 6.68 16.58
C ASP A 15 -3.23 5.66 15.44
N PHE A 16 -2.35 5.68 14.45
CA PHE A 16 -2.35 4.65 13.41
C PHE A 16 -1.85 3.33 14.00
N ILE A 17 -2.66 2.29 13.88
CA ILE A 17 -2.36 0.95 14.40
C ILE A 17 -1.90 -0.01 13.28
N GLY A 18 -1.86 0.47 12.04
CA GLY A 18 -1.50 -0.36 10.91
C GLY A 18 -1.45 0.37 9.58
N PHE A 19 -1.20 -0.45 8.57
CA PHE A 19 -0.93 -0.04 7.20
C PHE A 19 -1.52 -1.04 6.22
N GLU A 20 -2.09 -0.51 5.15
CA GLU A 20 -2.59 -1.29 4.02
C GLU A 20 -1.84 -0.95 2.75
N ILE A 21 -1.50 -1.98 1.97
CA ILE A 21 -1.11 -1.82 0.57
C ILE A 21 -2.28 -2.26 -0.28
N GLU A 22 -2.66 -1.38 -1.19
CA GLU A 22 -3.72 -1.63 -2.15
C GLU A 22 -3.13 -1.71 -3.54
N ARG A 23 -3.77 -2.53 -4.37
CA ARG A 23 -3.41 -2.73 -5.77
C ARG A 23 -4.62 -2.54 -6.65
N ARG A 24 -4.40 -1.98 -7.83
CA ARG A 24 -5.31 -2.13 -8.97
C ARG A 24 -4.55 -2.43 -10.25
N GLU A 25 -5.25 -2.92 -11.26
CA GLU A 25 -4.73 -2.87 -12.63
C GLU A 25 -4.73 -1.40 -13.09
N ALA A 26 -3.65 -0.97 -13.74
CA ALA A 26 -3.51 0.42 -14.18
C ALA A 26 -4.69 0.84 -15.06
N GLY A 27 -5.30 1.98 -14.77
CA GLY A 27 -6.48 2.48 -15.48
C GLY A 27 -7.83 1.93 -15.02
N THR A 28 -7.86 1.02 -14.03
CA THR A 28 -9.12 0.59 -13.39
C THR A 28 -9.46 1.44 -12.16
N GLU A 29 -10.70 1.36 -11.66
CA GLU A 29 -11.13 2.15 -10.49
C GLU A 29 -11.08 1.36 -9.18
N ALA A 30 -11.22 0.04 -9.26
CA ALA A 30 -11.33 -0.83 -8.09
C ALA A 30 -9.96 -1.17 -7.49
N TRP A 31 -9.77 -0.82 -6.22
CA TRP A 31 -8.61 -1.19 -5.43
C TRP A 31 -8.86 -2.48 -4.66
N THR A 32 -7.87 -3.37 -4.64
CA THR A 32 -7.84 -4.59 -3.84
C THR A 32 -6.78 -4.45 -2.77
N VAL A 33 -7.13 -4.72 -1.51
CA VAL A 33 -6.15 -4.77 -0.42
C VAL A 33 -5.29 -6.03 -0.60
N VAL A 34 -3.98 -5.84 -0.81
CA VAL A 34 -3.00 -6.93 -0.98
C VAL A 34 -2.12 -7.12 0.25
N LEU A 35 -2.14 -6.16 1.17
CA LEU A 35 -1.54 -6.28 2.49
C LEU A 35 -2.41 -5.53 3.49
N HIS A 36 -2.74 -6.16 4.60
CA HIS A 36 -3.32 -5.52 5.77
C HIS A 36 -2.47 -5.93 6.98
N GLN A 37 -1.71 -4.98 7.51
CA GLN A 37 -0.69 -5.26 8.52
C GLN A 37 -0.81 -4.29 9.69
N GLY A 38 -0.85 -4.83 10.91
CA GLY A 38 -0.71 -4.03 12.12
C GLY A 38 0.72 -3.48 12.25
N TYR A 39 0.84 -2.24 12.71
CA TYR A 39 2.09 -1.52 12.88
C TYR A 39 2.12 -0.87 14.27
N ASP A 40 3.23 -0.94 15.00
CA ASP A 40 3.37 -0.24 16.26
C ASP A 40 3.70 1.25 15.98
N PRO A 41 2.82 2.21 16.34
CA PRO A 41 2.99 3.64 16.06
C PRO A 41 4.23 4.27 16.73
N ARG A 42 4.96 3.53 17.55
CA ARG A 42 6.20 3.98 18.19
C ARG A 42 7.40 4.01 17.24
N ALA A 43 7.35 3.29 16.12
CA ALA A 43 8.40 3.32 15.11
C ALA A 43 8.09 4.41 14.06
N PHE A 44 9.12 5.16 13.65
CA PHE A 44 9.05 6.17 12.57
C PHE A 44 8.38 5.61 11.29
N THR A 45 7.87 6.49 10.41
CA THR A 45 7.35 6.21 9.05
C THR A 45 6.92 4.75 8.81
N ALA A 46 5.60 4.50 8.82
CA ALA A 46 5.08 3.19 8.48
C ALA A 46 5.57 2.77 7.09
N MET A 47 6.29 1.65 7.05
CA MET A 47 6.82 1.05 5.82
C MET A 47 6.42 -0.41 5.79
N ALA A 48 5.89 -0.84 4.66
CA ALA A 48 5.63 -2.25 4.42
C ALA A 48 6.05 -2.66 3.01
N SER A 49 6.34 -3.96 2.87
CA SER A 49 6.61 -4.59 1.58
C SER A 49 5.60 -5.70 1.36
N VAL A 50 4.99 -5.76 0.17
CA VAL A 50 4.18 -6.90 -0.26
C VAL A 50 4.93 -7.70 -1.31
N CYS A 51 4.92 -9.02 -1.16
CA CYS A 51 5.32 -9.99 -2.19
C CYS A 51 4.06 -10.46 -2.93
N ASP A 52 3.71 -9.76 -4.00
CA ASP A 52 2.47 -10.02 -4.72
C ASP A 52 2.68 -11.00 -5.89
N VAL A 53 1.86 -12.05 -5.94
CA VAL A 53 1.86 -13.07 -6.99
C VAL A 53 0.91 -12.61 -8.09
N LEU A 54 1.47 -11.91 -9.07
CA LEU A 54 0.74 -11.40 -10.23
C LEU A 54 0.77 -12.41 -11.41
N PRO A 55 -0.21 -12.39 -12.33
CA PRO A 55 -0.22 -13.17 -13.58
C PRO A 55 0.76 -12.63 -14.64
N ALA A 56 1.20 -13.49 -15.57
CA ALA A 56 2.32 -13.19 -16.51
C ALA A 56 1.74 -12.70 -17.82
N ASP A 57 0.96 -11.64 -17.73
CA ASP A 57 0.04 -11.22 -18.78
C ASP A 57 0.45 -9.88 -19.42
N GLY A 58 1.62 -9.35 -19.07
CA GLY A 58 2.11 -8.07 -19.59
C GLY A 58 1.47 -6.86 -18.90
N ARG A 59 0.58 -7.06 -17.91
CA ARG A 59 -0.19 -5.95 -17.34
C ARG A 59 0.64 -5.12 -16.37
N THR A 60 0.25 -3.85 -16.28
CA THR A 60 0.77 -2.91 -15.29
C THR A 60 -0.19 -2.82 -14.12
N TYR A 61 0.36 -2.93 -12.91
CA TYR A 61 -0.37 -2.80 -11.67
C TYR A 61 0.10 -1.55 -10.93
N GLU A 62 -0.85 -0.82 -10.38
CA GLU A 62 -0.61 0.35 -9.55
C GLU A 62 -0.81 -0.04 -8.10
N TYR A 63 0.13 0.38 -7.26
CA TYR A 63 0.11 0.18 -5.83
C TYR A 63 0.09 1.52 -5.13
N ARG A 64 -0.68 1.60 -4.05
CA ARG A 64 -0.65 2.71 -3.11
C ARG A 64 -0.77 2.17 -1.72
N ALA A 65 -0.45 3.00 -0.73
CA ALA A 65 -0.68 2.62 0.64
C ALA A 65 -1.37 3.70 1.45
N ARG A 66 -1.98 3.25 2.55
CA ARG A 66 -2.72 4.07 3.50
C ARG A 66 -2.49 3.52 4.91
N SER A 67 -2.25 4.39 5.87
CA SER A 67 -2.27 4.02 7.28
C SER A 67 -3.71 4.06 7.80
N TYR A 68 -4.03 3.24 8.80
CA TYR A 68 -5.35 3.21 9.43
C TYR A 68 -5.25 3.27 10.95
N ASP A 69 -6.21 3.96 11.58
CA ASP A 69 -6.32 4.07 13.04
C ASP A 69 -7.28 3.01 13.62
N ALA A 70 -7.35 2.93 14.95
CA ALA A 70 -8.23 1.99 15.64
C ALA A 70 -9.73 2.26 15.41
N ALA A 71 -10.09 3.45 14.95
CA ALA A 71 -11.45 3.84 14.60
C ALA A 71 -11.81 3.52 13.13
N GLY A 72 -10.85 3.06 12.33
CA GLY A 72 -11.03 2.76 10.91
C GLY A 72 -10.91 3.97 9.98
N ASN A 73 -10.33 5.09 10.44
CA ASN A 73 -10.00 6.21 9.56
C ASN A 73 -8.71 5.92 8.82
N TYR A 74 -8.67 6.30 7.55
CA TYR A 74 -7.52 6.11 6.67
C TYR A 74 -6.81 7.43 6.38
N SER A 75 -5.47 7.38 6.30
CA SER A 75 -4.68 8.50 5.78
C SER A 75 -4.90 8.73 4.28
N PRO A 76 -4.52 9.91 3.75
CA PRO A 76 -4.40 10.09 2.31
C PRO A 76 -3.49 9.01 1.70
N ALA A 77 -3.84 8.53 0.50
CA ALA A 77 -3.00 7.58 -0.20
C ALA A 77 -1.63 8.17 -0.56
N THR A 78 -0.60 7.34 -0.46
CA THR A 78 0.75 7.66 -0.95
C THR A 78 0.77 7.86 -2.47
N GLU A 79 1.89 8.34 -3.00
CA GLU A 79 2.16 8.29 -4.43
C GLU A 79 2.00 6.88 -5.00
N LEU A 80 1.54 6.82 -6.26
CA LEU A 80 1.35 5.57 -6.98
C LEU A 80 2.69 4.95 -7.35
N ARG A 81 2.85 3.68 -7.03
CA ARG A 81 3.95 2.85 -7.49
C ARG A 81 3.46 1.94 -8.61
N THR A 82 4.05 2.06 -9.79
CA THR A 82 3.70 1.21 -10.94
C THR A 82 4.65 0.03 -11.07
N VAL A 83 4.10 -1.12 -11.45
CA VAL A 83 4.82 -2.38 -11.56
C VAL A 83 4.25 -3.16 -12.75
N THR A 84 5.04 -3.35 -13.79
CA THR A 84 4.65 -4.13 -14.99
C THR A 84 5.14 -5.55 -14.88
N ARG A 85 4.26 -6.54 -15.06
CA ARG A 85 4.65 -7.96 -15.08
C ARG A 85 4.82 -8.42 -16.53
N PRO A 86 6.06 -8.72 -16.99
CA PRO A 86 6.26 -9.21 -18.36
C PRO A 86 5.51 -10.52 -18.60
N VAL A 87 5.14 -10.73 -19.86
CA VAL A 87 4.68 -12.03 -20.36
C VAL A 87 5.87 -13.00 -20.30
N GLY A 88 5.65 -14.19 -19.73
CA GLY A 88 6.66 -15.25 -19.61
C GLY A 88 6.42 -16.39 -20.58
#